data_AF-A0A956RZ64-F1
#
_entry.id   AF-A0A956RZ64-F1
#
_cell.length_a   1.000
_cell.length_b   1.000
_cell.length_c   1.000
_cell.angle_alpha   90.00
_cell.angle_beta   90.00
_cell.angle_gamma   90.00
#
_symmetry.space_group_name_H-M   'P 1'
#
loop_
_entity.id
_entity.type
_entity.pdbx_description
1 polymer ?
#
loop_
_entity_poly.entity_id
_entity_poly.type
_entity_poly.pdbx_seq_one_letter_code
_entity_poly.pdbx_strand_id
1 'polypeptide(L)'
;MAFLLALVALSILGLVVTGGFYAARQETRISMASDRAQRALDVAETGIADVLSNWQGERFGLLPPGQTDQITSLAREGSATIDVRRVSERLYLLDSRGGLFADPGIEHRIAVLTRLNSPLFTAGSAALSLSGLALEGDVGVTGADFTPLSWAPVCGAAGGGMAGVILPDDSAVTTAGPAVVSGVPPVVEDPALTAAALTSYGGLTWAELVAVADVRVTGGAFGPATPQLDANGLCQEASATNWGAPTDPMGPCGRYFPVVHSTGSLQLAAGTVGQGILLVEGDLMVGEDVRFYGAVVVQGTLTIDGGGVLLAGNVRAADIHARNPSTVREVWIASSRCAIDRAILNNPALTRAEPIPARSWLDFTALEG
;
A
#
# COMPACT_ATOMS: atom_id res chain seq x y z
N MET A 1 16.99 11.32 87.60
CA MET A 1 16.27 10.37 86.71
C MET A 1 15.43 11.08 85.64
N ALA A 2 14.66 12.11 85.97
CA ALA A 2 13.81 12.85 85.01
C ALA A 2 14.57 13.47 83.81
N PHE A 3 15.79 14.00 84.02
CA PHE A 3 16.61 14.60 82.95
C PHE A 3 17.07 13.57 81.90
N LEU A 4 17.51 12.38 82.33
CA LEU A 4 17.93 11.31 81.42
C LEU A 4 16.76 10.79 80.58
N LEU A 5 15.56 10.67 81.17
CA LEU A 5 14.32 10.32 80.45
C LEU A 5 13.96 11.37 79.38
N ALA A 6 14.12 12.67 79.69
CA ALA A 6 13.86 13.74 78.73
C ALA A 6 14.84 13.71 77.54
N LEU A 7 16.12 13.44 77.78
CA LEU A 7 17.13 13.31 76.71
C LEU A 7 16.85 12.14 75.78
N VAL A 8 16.48 10.98 76.32
CA VAL A 8 16.10 9.80 75.51
C VAL A 8 14.81 10.05 74.73
N ALA A 9 13.82 10.71 75.33
CA ALA A 9 12.59 11.08 74.62
C ALA A 9 12.86 12.05 73.45
N LEU A 10 13.74 13.04 73.64
CA LEU A 10 14.13 14.00 72.58
C LEU A 10 14.92 13.33 71.45
N SER A 11 15.80 12.38 71.75
CA SER A 11 16.57 11.66 70.72
C SER A 11 15.67 10.75 69.87
N ILE A 12 14.72 10.05 70.51
CA ILE A 12 13.71 9.25 69.80
C ILE A 12 12.85 10.14 68.92
N LEU A 13 12.39 11.29 69.43
CA LEU A 13 11.59 12.24 68.66
C LEU A 13 12.39 12.76 67.45
N GLY A 14 13.67 13.08 67.62
CA GLY A 14 14.57 13.47 66.55
C GLY A 14 14.69 12.40 65.46
N LEU A 15 14.94 11.14 65.86
CA LEU A 15 15.04 10.01 64.92
C LEU A 15 13.74 9.77 64.14
N VAL A 16 12.58 9.86 64.80
CA VAL A 16 11.27 9.70 64.15
C VAL A 16 11.00 10.83 63.16
N VAL A 17 11.30 12.08 63.52
CA VAL A 17 11.13 13.24 62.64
C VAL A 17 12.05 13.14 61.43
N THR A 18 13.34 12.82 61.63
CA THR A 18 14.29 12.63 60.52
C THR A 18 13.89 11.46 59.63
N GLY A 19 13.45 10.34 60.20
CA GLY A 19 12.94 9.19 59.45
C GLY A 19 11.71 9.55 58.60
N GLY A 20 10.77 10.30 59.15
CA GLY A 20 9.59 10.78 58.43
C GLY A 20 9.93 11.71 57.26
N PHE A 21 10.86 12.66 57.46
CA PHE A 21 11.32 13.54 56.37
C PHE A 21 12.05 12.78 55.25
N TYR A 22 12.86 11.77 55.59
CA TYR A 22 13.55 10.95 54.60
C TYR A 22 12.55 10.13 53.77
N ALA A 23 11.58 9.48 54.43
CA ALA A 23 10.53 8.72 53.77
C ALA A 23 9.70 9.62 52.83
N ALA A 24 9.27 10.79 53.29
CA ALA A 24 8.50 11.74 52.48
C ALA A 24 9.27 12.22 51.23
N ARG A 25 10.60 12.42 51.36
CA ARG A 25 11.46 12.78 50.20
C ARG A 25 11.59 11.65 49.19
N GLN A 26 11.69 10.40 49.65
CA GLN A 26 11.72 9.24 48.76
C GLN A 26 10.40 9.09 48.01
N GLU A 27 9.27 9.21 48.71
CA GLU A 27 7.93 9.13 48.10
C GLU A 27 7.72 10.21 47.03
N THR A 28 8.15 11.45 47.31
CA THR A 28 8.05 12.56 46.35
C THR A 28 8.86 12.28 45.08
N ARG A 29 10.07 11.74 45.21
CA ARG A 29 10.92 11.39 44.06
C ARG A 29 10.34 10.25 43.24
N ILE A 30 9.83 9.21 43.90
CA ILE A 30 9.18 8.07 43.23
C ILE A 30 7.94 8.54 42.48
N SER A 31 7.13 9.38 43.10
CA SER A 31 5.92 9.95 42.48
C SER A 31 6.27 10.80 41.25
N MET A 32 7.25 11.70 41.35
CA MET A 32 7.69 12.50 40.20
C MET A 32 8.30 11.66 39.08
N ALA A 33 9.09 10.63 39.42
CA ALA A 33 9.65 9.72 38.43
C ALA A 33 8.54 8.92 37.72
N SER A 34 7.53 8.44 38.47
CA SER A 34 6.39 7.73 37.90
C SER A 34 5.55 8.61 36.98
N ASP A 35 5.26 9.85 37.38
CA ASP A 35 4.52 10.82 36.55
C ASP A 35 5.26 11.13 35.25
N ARG A 36 6.57 11.37 35.32
CA ARG A 36 7.38 11.65 34.12
C ARG A 36 7.50 10.42 33.21
N ALA A 37 7.63 9.22 33.78
CA ALA A 37 7.66 7.98 33.00
C ALA A 37 6.33 7.76 32.26
N GLN A 38 5.19 8.02 32.90
CA GLN A 38 3.88 7.94 32.25
C GLN A 38 3.74 8.95 31.11
N ARG A 39 4.18 10.19 31.30
CA ARG A 39 4.16 11.19 30.21
C ARG A 39 5.09 10.81 29.05
N ALA A 40 6.27 10.25 29.33
CA ALA A 40 7.18 9.77 28.30
C ALA A 40 6.57 8.60 27.51
N LEU A 41 5.84 7.70 28.18
CA LEU A 41 5.05 6.65 27.55
C LEU A 41 3.95 7.25 26.65
N ASP A 42 3.17 8.21 27.14
CA ASP A 42 2.12 8.87 26.36
C ASP A 42 2.68 9.52 25.08
N VAL A 43 3.87 10.13 25.16
CA VAL A 43 4.59 10.68 24.00
C VAL A 43 4.98 9.57 23.02
N ALA A 44 5.50 8.44 23.52
CA ALA A 44 5.87 7.31 22.68
C ALA A 44 4.64 6.68 21.97
N GLU A 45 3.51 6.53 22.67
CA GLU A 45 2.24 6.04 22.11
C GLU A 45 1.67 6.99 21.06
N THR A 46 1.72 8.30 21.34
CA THR A 46 1.31 9.34 20.40
C THR A 46 2.13 9.26 19.11
N GLY A 47 3.45 9.02 19.21
CA GLY A 47 4.31 8.83 18.05
C GLY A 47 3.92 7.64 17.18
N ILE A 48 3.55 6.51 17.79
CA ILE A 48 3.03 5.35 17.04
C ILE A 48 1.69 5.67 16.39
N ALA A 49 0.77 6.31 17.11
CA ALA A 49 -0.54 6.69 16.58
C ALA A 49 -0.42 7.66 15.40
N ASP A 50 0.53 8.59 15.44
CA ASP A 50 0.82 9.51 14.36
C ASP A 50 1.31 8.77 13.10
N VAL A 51 2.29 7.88 13.24
CA VAL A 51 2.79 7.06 12.11
C VAL A 51 1.70 6.14 11.53
N LEU A 52 0.83 5.56 12.37
CA LEU A 52 -0.28 4.72 11.92
C LEU A 52 -1.37 5.53 11.19
N SER A 53 -1.67 6.74 11.66
CA SER A 53 -2.70 7.59 11.05
C SER A 53 -2.22 8.26 9.77
N ASN A 54 -0.93 8.59 9.69
CA ASN A 54 -0.27 9.22 8.55
C ASN A 54 0.70 8.25 7.86
N TRP A 55 0.27 7.00 7.65
CA TRP A 55 1.11 5.96 7.07
C TRP A 55 1.61 6.37 5.67
N GLN A 56 2.92 6.33 5.46
CA GLN A 56 3.56 6.69 4.19
C GLN A 56 3.89 5.42 3.39
N GLY A 57 2.90 4.90 2.66
CA GLY A 57 3.01 3.67 1.86
C GLY A 57 4.22 3.67 0.91
N GLU A 58 4.44 4.75 0.16
CA GLU A 58 5.58 4.88 -0.75
C GLU A 58 6.92 4.77 -0.01
N ARG A 59 7.04 5.42 1.15
CA ARG A 59 8.30 5.45 1.91
C ARG A 59 8.62 4.10 2.54
N PHE A 60 7.67 3.50 3.25
CA PHE A 60 7.91 2.25 3.99
C PHE A 60 7.73 0.99 3.13
N GLY A 61 6.91 1.07 2.07
CA GLY A 61 6.67 -0.03 1.13
C GLY A 61 7.90 -0.39 0.30
N LEU A 62 8.77 0.60 0.04
CA LEU A 62 10.02 0.42 -0.69
C LEU A 62 11.18 -0.11 0.16
N LEU A 63 11.02 -0.20 1.49
CA LEU A 63 12.06 -0.76 2.35
C LEU A 63 12.27 -2.24 2.02
N PRO A 64 13.52 -2.71 1.83
CA PRO A 64 13.80 -4.14 1.80
C PRO A 64 13.45 -4.79 3.15
N PRO A 65 13.00 -6.06 3.17
CA PRO A 65 12.82 -6.78 4.44
C PRO A 65 14.11 -6.75 5.27
N GLY A 66 13.96 -6.42 6.55
CA GLY A 66 15.05 -6.23 7.50
C GLY A 66 15.59 -4.81 7.61
N GLN A 67 15.26 -3.91 6.67
CA GLN A 67 15.67 -2.51 6.71
C GLN A 67 14.73 -1.67 7.57
N THR A 68 15.28 -0.59 8.11
CA THR A 68 14.62 0.35 9.00
C THR A 68 14.71 1.76 8.44
N ASP A 69 13.63 2.50 8.56
CA ASP A 69 13.59 3.94 8.34
C ASP A 69 13.12 4.64 9.61
N GLN A 70 13.51 5.90 9.80
CA GLN A 70 13.24 6.63 11.03
C GLN A 70 12.39 7.87 10.75
N ILE A 71 11.42 8.10 11.63
CA ILE A 71 10.57 9.29 11.64
C ILE A 71 10.54 9.89 13.03
N THR A 72 10.49 11.21 13.09
CA THR A 72 10.25 11.92 14.33
C THR A 72 8.83 12.47 14.33
N SER A 73 8.10 12.20 15.40
CA SER A 73 6.81 12.81 15.69
C SER A 73 6.95 13.80 16.84
N LEU A 74 6.29 14.95 16.73
CA LEU A 74 6.28 15.98 17.76
C LEU A 74 4.99 15.87 18.55
N ALA A 75 5.11 15.72 19.87
CA ALA A 75 4.01 15.81 20.81
C ALA A 75 4.03 17.18 21.52
N ARG A 76 2.98 17.48 22.27
CA ARG A 76 2.88 18.77 22.99
C ARG A 76 3.98 18.94 24.05
N GLU A 77 4.37 17.86 24.73
CA GLU A 77 5.28 17.88 25.89
C GLU A 77 6.64 17.23 25.60
N GLY A 78 6.83 16.69 24.40
CA GLY A 78 8.01 15.92 24.05
C GLY A 78 8.07 15.55 22.57
N SER A 79 9.01 14.68 22.23
CA SER A 79 9.16 14.14 20.87
C SER A 79 9.33 12.63 20.94
N ALA A 80 8.76 11.94 19.95
CA ALA A 80 8.97 10.52 19.75
C ALA A 80 9.82 10.30 18.50
N THR A 81 10.81 9.42 18.62
CA THR A 81 11.56 8.90 17.46
C THR A 81 11.09 7.48 17.20
N ILE A 82 10.56 7.23 16.01
CA ILE A 82 9.96 5.97 15.60
C ILE A 82 10.83 5.33 14.52
N ASP A 83 11.37 4.17 14.82
CA ASP A 83 12.08 3.30 13.90
C ASP A 83 11.05 2.32 13.28
N VAL A 84 10.76 2.52 11.99
CA VAL A 84 9.85 1.68 11.20
C VAL A 84 10.68 0.64 10.45
N ARG A 85 10.63 -0.61 10.93
CA ARG A 85 11.35 -1.73 10.33
C ARG A 85 10.41 -2.62 9.54
N ARG A 86 10.73 -2.89 8.27
CA ARG A 86 10.00 -3.90 7.49
C ARG A 86 10.46 -5.29 7.92
N VAL A 87 9.56 -6.10 8.46
CA VAL A 87 9.86 -7.48 8.91
C VAL A 87 9.67 -8.47 7.75
N SER A 88 8.57 -8.31 7.01
CA SER A 88 8.26 -9.08 5.81
C SER A 88 7.47 -8.21 4.81
N GLU A 89 6.94 -8.78 3.74
CA GLU A 89 6.22 -8.03 2.71
C GLU A 89 5.09 -7.14 3.26
N ARG A 90 4.36 -7.61 4.28
CA ARG A 90 3.20 -6.91 4.87
C ARG A 90 3.30 -6.71 6.38
N LEU A 91 4.44 -7.01 7.00
CA LEU A 91 4.63 -6.87 8.44
C LEU A 91 5.69 -5.82 8.73
N TYR A 92 5.37 -4.92 9.66
CA TYR A 92 6.24 -3.82 10.07
C TYR A 92 6.32 -3.78 11.60
N LEU A 93 7.53 -3.56 12.12
CA LEU A 93 7.75 -3.29 13.53
C LEU A 93 7.98 -1.79 13.68
N LEU A 94 7.12 -1.13 14.46
CA LEU A 94 7.26 0.28 14.82
C LEU A 94 7.85 0.31 16.23
N ASP A 95 9.05 0.85 16.38
CA ASP A 95 9.75 0.98 17.66
C ASP A 95 9.86 2.46 18.00
N SER A 96 9.11 2.90 19.01
CA SER A 96 8.95 4.30 19.39
C SER A 96 9.66 4.60 20.69
N ARG A 97 10.49 5.63 20.64
CA ARG A 97 11.28 6.19 21.74
C ARG A 97 10.76 7.58 22.07
N GLY A 98 9.97 7.69 23.12
CA GLY A 98 9.36 8.94 23.59
C GLY A 98 10.19 9.61 24.67
N GLY A 99 10.54 10.88 24.48
CA GLY A 99 11.26 11.70 25.44
C GLY A 99 10.58 13.04 25.69
N LEU A 100 10.77 13.60 26.90
CA LEU A 100 10.20 14.90 27.30
C LEU A 100 11.15 16.05 26.99
N PHE A 101 10.63 17.19 26.52
CA PHE A 101 11.47 18.37 26.26
C PHE A 101 12.09 18.95 27.54
N ALA A 102 11.33 18.92 28.63
CA ALA A 102 11.76 19.46 29.91
C ALA A 102 12.82 18.59 30.60
N ASP A 103 12.86 17.29 30.29
CA ASP A 103 13.76 16.31 30.88
C ASP A 103 14.20 15.28 29.82
N PRO A 104 15.17 15.63 28.94
CA PRO A 104 15.57 14.77 27.81
C PRO A 104 16.19 13.43 28.20
N GLY A 105 16.56 13.26 29.48
CA GLY A 105 17.11 12.01 30.02
C GLY A 105 16.05 11.00 30.49
N ILE A 106 14.76 11.35 30.42
CA ILE A 106 13.67 10.42 30.71
C ILE A 106 13.07 9.99 29.37
N GLU A 107 13.28 8.72 29.06
CA GLU A 107 12.82 8.09 27.83
C GLU A 107 11.97 6.86 28.16
N HIS A 108 10.93 6.63 27.36
CA HIS A 108 10.15 5.40 27.38
C HIS A 108 10.15 4.79 25.99
N ARG A 109 10.41 3.48 25.90
CA ARG A 109 10.53 2.78 24.63
C ARG A 109 9.50 1.67 24.53
N ILE A 110 8.67 1.75 23.51
CA ILE A 110 7.64 0.76 23.20
C ILE A 110 7.75 0.33 21.75
N ALA A 111 7.31 -0.89 21.44
CA ALA A 111 7.17 -1.30 20.04
C ALA A 111 5.84 -1.96 19.76
N VAL A 112 5.36 -1.78 18.53
CA VAL A 112 4.12 -2.36 18.01
C VAL A 112 4.39 -3.06 16.69
N LEU A 113 3.98 -4.33 16.60
CA LEU A 113 3.95 -5.09 15.36
C LEU A 113 2.65 -4.79 14.61
N THR A 114 2.77 -4.32 13.37
CA THR A 114 1.68 -3.89 12.52
C THR A 114 1.67 -4.69 11.22
N ARG A 115 0.48 -4.81 10.63
CA ARG A 115 0.25 -5.42 9.32
C ARG A 115 -0.27 -4.36 8.36
N LEU A 116 0.27 -4.37 7.15
CA LEU A 116 -0.26 -3.57 6.05
C LEU A 116 -1.51 -4.24 5.49
N ASN A 117 -2.65 -3.56 5.61
CA ASN A 117 -3.87 -3.91 4.91
C ASN A 117 -3.87 -3.25 3.52
N SER A 118 -3.57 -4.05 2.50
CA SER A 118 -3.49 -3.64 1.10
C SER A 118 -4.10 -4.73 0.20
N PRO A 119 -4.58 -4.35 -1.01
CA PRO A 119 -5.11 -5.31 -1.97
C PRO A 119 -3.97 -6.13 -2.60
N LEU A 120 -4.28 -7.36 -3.00
CA LEU A 120 -3.38 -8.31 -3.64
C LEU A 120 -3.84 -8.57 -5.07
N PHE A 121 -3.27 -7.84 -6.02
CA PHE A 121 -3.54 -8.04 -7.44
C PHE A 121 -2.62 -9.08 -8.09
N THR A 122 -1.44 -9.33 -7.52
CA THR A 122 -0.46 -10.31 -8.00
C THR A 122 -0.89 -11.75 -7.67
N ALA A 123 -1.97 -12.24 -8.28
CA ALA A 123 -2.41 -13.64 -8.17
C ALA A 123 -1.49 -14.61 -8.95
N GLY A 124 -0.23 -14.24 -9.18
CA GLY A 124 0.72 -15.07 -9.91
C GLY A 124 0.49 -15.15 -11.42
N SER A 125 -0.26 -14.21 -12.02
CA SER A 125 -0.45 -14.14 -13.48
C SER A 125 -0.55 -12.73 -14.04
N ALA A 126 -0.33 -12.60 -15.35
CA ALA A 126 -0.62 -11.37 -16.08
C ALA A 126 -2.13 -11.15 -16.26
N ALA A 127 -2.86 -12.20 -16.62
CA ALA A 127 -4.30 -12.19 -16.80
C ALA A 127 -5.01 -13.24 -15.92
N LEU A 128 -6.23 -12.93 -15.49
CA LEU A 128 -7.17 -13.87 -14.88
C LEU A 128 -8.52 -13.71 -15.57
N SER A 129 -9.08 -14.82 -16.04
CA SER A 129 -10.43 -14.88 -16.62
C SER A 129 -11.28 -15.90 -15.87
N LEU A 130 -12.59 -15.65 -15.75
CA LEU A 130 -13.53 -16.61 -15.14
C LEU A 130 -14.27 -17.48 -16.17
N SER A 131 -14.19 -17.14 -17.45
CA SER A 131 -14.90 -17.83 -18.52
C SER A 131 -13.92 -18.31 -19.58
N GLY A 132 -13.38 -17.40 -20.39
CA GLY A 132 -12.45 -17.75 -21.46
C GLY A 132 -11.44 -16.67 -21.80
N LEU A 133 -10.59 -16.99 -22.77
CA LEU A 133 -9.60 -16.08 -23.33
C LEU A 133 -9.60 -16.28 -24.85
N ALA A 134 -10.07 -15.30 -25.61
CA ALA A 134 -10.00 -15.32 -27.08
C ALA A 134 -9.04 -14.26 -27.59
N LEU A 135 -7.98 -14.69 -28.29
CA LEU A 135 -6.97 -13.83 -28.89
C LEU A 135 -6.96 -14.00 -30.41
N GLU A 136 -7.13 -12.92 -31.16
CA GLU A 136 -7.10 -12.93 -32.63
C GLU A 136 -6.13 -11.88 -33.17
N GLY A 137 -5.23 -12.27 -34.05
CA GLY A 137 -4.27 -11.37 -34.68
C GLY A 137 -2.99 -11.22 -33.86
N ASP A 138 -2.33 -10.06 -33.98
CA ASP A 138 -1.06 -9.77 -33.29
C ASP A 138 -1.29 -9.30 -31.85
N VAL A 139 -1.69 -10.26 -31.02
CA VAL A 139 -2.08 -10.08 -29.62
C VAL A 139 -1.27 -10.99 -28.72
N GLY A 140 -0.68 -10.43 -27.68
CA GLY A 140 0.14 -11.16 -26.72
C GLY A 140 -0.36 -11.05 -25.28
N VAL A 141 -0.34 -12.16 -24.55
CA VAL A 141 -0.40 -12.20 -23.09
C VAL A 141 0.92 -12.73 -22.57
N THR A 142 1.57 -11.99 -21.66
CA THR A 142 2.88 -12.39 -21.12
C THR A 142 2.96 -12.27 -19.61
N GLY A 143 3.28 -13.38 -18.96
CA GLY A 143 3.66 -13.44 -17.55
C GLY A 143 5.08 -12.95 -17.28
N ALA A 144 5.85 -12.55 -18.28
CA ALA A 144 7.14 -11.92 -18.05
C ALA A 144 6.94 -10.55 -17.39
N ASP A 145 7.74 -10.25 -16.36
CA ASP A 145 7.64 -8.98 -15.65
C ASP A 145 8.13 -7.83 -16.52
N PHE A 146 7.18 -7.03 -17.00
CA PHE A 146 7.40 -5.88 -17.85
C PHE A 146 7.61 -4.63 -17.00
N THR A 147 8.72 -3.95 -17.23
CA THR A 147 8.98 -2.62 -16.66
C THR A 147 9.36 -1.68 -17.80
N PRO A 148 8.62 -0.58 -18.03
CA PRO A 148 8.99 0.42 -19.01
C PRO A 148 10.41 0.96 -18.77
N LEU A 149 11.14 1.24 -19.84
CA LEU A 149 12.49 1.81 -19.71
C LEU A 149 12.51 3.13 -18.91
N SER A 150 11.48 3.97 -19.09
CA SER A 150 11.32 5.22 -18.34
C SER A 150 11.15 5.01 -16.83
N TRP A 151 10.78 3.80 -16.40
CA TRP A 151 10.54 3.46 -15.01
C TRP A 151 11.76 2.90 -14.30
N ALA A 152 12.89 2.69 -14.99
CA ALA A 152 14.13 2.21 -14.39
C ALA A 152 14.60 2.99 -13.14
N PRO A 153 14.40 4.33 -13.02
CA PRO A 153 14.77 5.06 -11.79
C PRO A 153 13.84 4.80 -10.60
N VAL A 154 12.62 4.33 -10.83
CA VAL A 154 11.56 4.19 -9.82
C VAL A 154 11.15 2.73 -9.57
N CYS A 155 11.72 1.80 -10.32
CA CYS A 155 11.49 0.37 -10.23
C CYS A 155 12.80 -0.37 -10.02
N GLY A 156 12.75 -1.46 -9.26
CA GLY A 156 13.85 -2.42 -9.20
C GLY A 156 14.01 -3.21 -10.51
N ALA A 157 14.97 -4.13 -10.54
CA ALA A 157 15.08 -5.09 -11.63
C ALA A 157 13.79 -5.90 -11.77
N ALA A 158 13.43 -6.22 -13.03
CA ALA A 158 12.28 -7.07 -13.32
C ALA A 158 12.38 -8.39 -12.55
N GLY A 159 11.28 -8.79 -11.92
CA GLY A 159 11.16 -10.03 -11.18
C GLY A 159 11.12 -11.26 -12.09
N GLY A 160 11.04 -12.44 -11.47
CA GLY A 160 10.81 -13.69 -12.19
C GLY A 160 9.47 -13.69 -12.93
N GLY A 161 9.43 -14.39 -14.07
CA GLY A 161 8.19 -14.62 -14.81
C GLY A 161 7.14 -15.32 -13.95
N MET A 162 5.88 -14.97 -14.19
CA MET A 162 4.70 -15.60 -13.60
C MET A 162 3.85 -16.27 -14.68
N ALA A 163 2.67 -16.76 -14.33
CA ALA A 163 1.78 -17.36 -15.31
C ALA A 163 1.32 -16.34 -16.35
N GLY A 164 1.06 -16.76 -17.58
CA GLY A 164 0.45 -15.89 -18.58
C GLY A 164 -1.00 -15.59 -18.21
N VAL A 165 -1.82 -16.64 -18.12
CA VAL A 165 -3.23 -16.56 -17.75
C VAL A 165 -3.62 -17.66 -16.75
N ILE A 166 -4.56 -17.34 -15.86
CA ILE A 166 -5.27 -18.32 -15.02
C ILE A 166 -6.75 -18.29 -15.39
N LEU A 167 -7.35 -19.46 -15.59
CA LEU A 167 -8.78 -19.61 -15.89
C LEU A 167 -9.33 -20.96 -15.38
N PRO A 168 -10.66 -21.13 -15.24
CA PRO A 168 -11.23 -22.37 -14.70
C PRO A 168 -11.11 -23.59 -15.62
N ASP A 169 -11.04 -23.37 -16.93
CA ASP A 169 -11.00 -24.40 -17.97
C ASP A 169 -10.05 -23.93 -19.07
N ASP A 170 -8.90 -24.59 -19.22
CA ASP A 170 -7.88 -24.20 -20.20
C ASP A 170 -8.32 -24.42 -21.66
N SER A 171 -9.35 -25.23 -21.89
CA SER A 171 -9.93 -25.45 -23.21
C SER A 171 -10.70 -24.23 -23.74
N ALA A 172 -11.03 -23.29 -22.85
CA ALA A 172 -11.62 -21.99 -23.20
C ALA A 172 -10.58 -20.97 -23.71
N VAL A 173 -9.30 -21.32 -23.78
CA VAL A 173 -8.28 -20.50 -24.45
C VAL A 173 -8.34 -20.75 -25.96
N THR A 174 -8.71 -19.72 -26.72
CA THR A 174 -8.71 -19.75 -28.18
C THR A 174 -7.73 -18.71 -28.73
N THR A 175 -6.87 -19.14 -29.64
CA THR A 175 -5.93 -18.26 -30.33
C THR A 175 -6.08 -18.40 -31.85
N ALA A 176 -6.04 -17.28 -32.55
CA ALA A 176 -6.11 -17.22 -34.01
C ALA A 176 -5.05 -16.26 -34.55
N GLY A 177 -4.37 -16.64 -35.64
CA GLY A 177 -3.28 -15.85 -36.21
C GLY A 177 -1.99 -15.92 -35.36
N PRO A 178 -1.19 -14.85 -35.30
CA PRO A 178 0.07 -14.81 -34.55
C PRO A 178 -0.08 -14.62 -33.03
N ALA A 179 -1.30 -14.79 -32.49
CA ALA A 179 -1.57 -14.58 -31.07
C ALA A 179 -0.74 -15.51 -30.17
N VAL A 180 -0.23 -14.97 -29.06
CA VAL A 180 0.69 -15.67 -28.16
C VAL A 180 0.28 -15.54 -26.69
N VAL A 181 0.30 -16.66 -25.97
CA VAL A 181 0.26 -16.69 -24.51
C VAL A 181 1.60 -17.22 -24.01
N SER A 182 2.26 -16.46 -23.15
CA SER A 182 3.59 -16.78 -22.63
C SER A 182 3.65 -16.55 -21.13
N GLY A 183 4.53 -17.28 -20.44
CA GLY A 183 4.64 -17.27 -18.98
C GLY A 183 5.26 -18.56 -18.48
N VAL A 184 5.44 -18.66 -17.16
CA VAL A 184 5.95 -19.86 -16.50
C VAL A 184 4.96 -20.30 -15.42
N PRO A 185 3.96 -21.13 -15.74
CA PRO A 185 3.59 -21.65 -17.07
C PRO A 185 2.76 -20.65 -17.91
N PRO A 186 2.60 -20.83 -19.24
CA PRO A 186 1.79 -19.92 -20.05
C PRO A 186 0.31 -19.87 -19.62
N VAL A 187 -0.28 -21.02 -19.32
CA VAL A 187 -1.68 -21.18 -18.89
C VAL A 187 -1.69 -22.00 -17.61
N VAL A 188 -2.51 -21.58 -16.64
CA VAL A 188 -2.83 -22.34 -15.43
C VAL A 188 -4.33 -22.56 -15.39
N GLU A 189 -4.74 -23.82 -15.33
CA GLU A 189 -6.13 -24.18 -15.03
C GLU A 189 -6.32 -24.17 -13.50
N ASP A 190 -7.31 -23.42 -13.02
CA ASP A 190 -7.75 -23.44 -11.63
C ASP A 190 -9.27 -23.55 -11.55
N PRO A 191 -9.81 -24.79 -11.48
CA PRO A 191 -11.26 -25.02 -11.41
C PRO A 191 -11.92 -24.47 -10.14
N ALA A 192 -11.14 -24.05 -9.13
CA ALA A 192 -11.66 -23.43 -7.91
C ALA A 192 -11.84 -21.90 -8.05
N LEU A 193 -11.49 -21.32 -9.21
CA LEU A 193 -11.78 -19.93 -9.51
C LEU A 193 -13.29 -19.66 -9.48
N THR A 194 -13.67 -18.63 -8.76
CA THR A 194 -15.07 -18.17 -8.63
C THR A 194 -15.14 -16.67 -8.84
N ALA A 195 -16.37 -16.13 -8.90
CA ALA A 195 -16.61 -14.69 -8.93
C ALA A 195 -15.88 -13.90 -7.82
N ALA A 196 -15.53 -14.56 -6.71
CA ALA A 196 -14.74 -13.96 -5.64
C ALA A 196 -13.36 -13.45 -6.11
N ALA A 197 -12.78 -14.00 -7.17
CA ALA A 197 -11.50 -13.54 -7.73
C ALA A 197 -11.58 -12.11 -8.33
N LEU A 198 -12.79 -11.64 -8.65
CA LEU A 198 -13.09 -10.28 -9.12
C LEU A 198 -13.66 -9.37 -8.02
N THR A 199 -13.91 -9.90 -6.81
CA THR A 199 -14.51 -9.12 -5.72
C THR A 199 -13.72 -9.14 -4.42
N SER A 200 -12.68 -9.96 -4.32
CA SER A 200 -11.82 -10.10 -3.15
C SER A 200 -10.35 -10.05 -3.55
N TYR A 201 -9.59 -9.19 -2.89
CA TYR A 201 -8.20 -8.89 -3.18
C TYR A 201 -7.33 -9.12 -1.93
N GLY A 202 -7.64 -10.17 -1.17
CA GLY A 202 -6.95 -10.48 0.08
C GLY A 202 -7.33 -9.53 1.21
N GLY A 203 -6.75 -8.33 1.24
CA GLY A 203 -6.97 -7.34 2.31
C GLY A 203 -8.16 -6.41 2.11
N LEU A 204 -8.62 -6.24 0.86
CA LEU A 204 -9.74 -5.38 0.49
C LEU A 204 -10.70 -6.13 -0.43
N THR A 205 -11.96 -5.73 -0.38
CA THR A 205 -13.05 -6.17 -1.26
C THR A 205 -13.32 -5.15 -2.36
N TRP A 206 -14.11 -5.55 -3.37
CA TRP A 206 -14.61 -4.64 -4.39
C TRP A 206 -15.27 -3.40 -3.79
N ALA A 207 -16.17 -3.59 -2.82
CA ALA A 207 -16.91 -2.50 -2.21
C ALA A 207 -15.99 -1.51 -1.48
N GLU A 208 -14.95 -2.01 -0.82
CA GLU A 208 -13.95 -1.16 -0.15
C GLU A 208 -13.09 -0.39 -1.16
N LEU A 209 -12.66 -1.03 -2.25
CA LEU A 209 -11.93 -0.35 -3.33
C LEU A 209 -12.80 0.74 -4.01
N VAL A 210 -14.06 0.43 -4.28
CA VAL A 210 -15.02 1.39 -4.85
C VAL A 210 -15.28 2.55 -3.89
N ALA A 211 -15.31 2.30 -2.57
CA ALA A 211 -15.50 3.34 -1.57
C ALA A 211 -14.36 4.36 -1.56
N VAL A 212 -13.13 3.91 -1.83
CA VAL A 212 -11.92 4.76 -1.87
C VAL A 212 -11.55 5.26 -3.27
N ALA A 213 -12.43 5.11 -4.26
CA ALA A 213 -12.18 5.57 -5.63
C ALA A 213 -11.93 7.08 -5.68
N ASP A 214 -10.75 7.47 -6.18
CA ASP A 214 -10.34 8.87 -6.41
C ASP A 214 -11.09 9.49 -7.59
N VAL A 215 -11.25 8.70 -8.67
CA VAL A 215 -11.90 9.11 -9.91
C VAL A 215 -13.12 8.23 -10.14
N ARG A 216 -14.27 8.87 -10.33
CA ARG A 216 -15.52 8.18 -10.69
C ARG A 216 -15.93 8.60 -12.08
N VAL A 217 -16.09 7.61 -12.96
CA VAL A 217 -16.57 7.81 -14.32
C VAL A 217 -17.96 7.19 -14.46
N THR A 218 -18.83 7.88 -15.17
CA THR A 218 -20.11 7.28 -15.56
C THR A 218 -19.84 6.34 -16.74
N GLY A 219 -20.49 5.18 -16.77
CA GLY A 219 -20.38 4.26 -17.91
C GLY A 219 -20.69 4.94 -19.25
N GLY A 220 -20.09 4.42 -20.32
CA GLY A 220 -20.13 4.97 -21.67
C GLY A 220 -18.73 5.27 -22.21
N ALA A 221 -18.66 6.11 -23.24
CA ALA A 221 -17.41 6.56 -23.82
C ALA A 221 -16.68 7.55 -22.89
N PHE A 222 -15.39 7.32 -22.66
CA PHE A 222 -14.56 8.14 -21.79
C PHE A 222 -13.19 8.40 -22.42
N GLY A 223 -12.71 9.63 -22.32
CA GLY A 223 -11.33 9.99 -22.62
C GLY A 223 -11.14 10.88 -23.87
N PRO A 224 -9.87 11.07 -24.29
CA PRO A 224 -8.69 10.40 -23.75
C PRO A 224 -8.35 10.87 -22.33
N ALA A 225 -7.96 9.94 -21.46
CA ALA A 225 -7.32 10.29 -20.20
C ALA A 225 -5.84 10.60 -20.44
N THR A 226 -5.35 11.72 -19.91
CA THR A 226 -3.97 12.19 -20.07
C THR A 226 -3.52 12.99 -18.84
N PRO A 227 -2.22 13.05 -18.53
CA PRO A 227 -1.73 13.86 -17.41
C PRO A 227 -2.22 15.31 -17.50
N GLN A 228 -2.76 15.83 -16.41
CA GLN A 228 -3.18 17.24 -16.32
C GLN A 228 -2.37 17.96 -15.25
N LEU A 229 -1.91 19.17 -15.59
CA LEU A 229 -1.24 20.06 -14.65
C LEU A 229 -2.16 21.25 -14.33
N ASP A 230 -2.12 21.71 -13.09
CA ASP A 230 -2.80 22.94 -12.69
C ASP A 230 -2.05 24.20 -13.18
N ALA A 231 -2.57 25.38 -12.85
CA ALA A 231 -1.96 26.65 -13.24
C ALA A 231 -0.55 26.88 -12.65
N ASN A 232 -0.16 26.12 -11.61
CA ASN A 232 1.14 26.19 -10.96
C ASN A 232 2.11 25.09 -11.45
N GLY A 233 1.67 24.23 -12.38
CA GLY A 233 2.46 23.09 -12.85
C GLY A 233 2.46 21.88 -11.91
N LEU A 234 1.57 21.84 -10.92
CA LEU A 234 1.36 20.69 -10.04
C LEU A 234 0.38 19.70 -10.67
N CYS A 235 0.38 18.45 -10.20
CA CYS A 235 -0.57 17.46 -10.71
C CYS A 235 -2.01 17.84 -10.36
N GLN A 236 -2.89 17.91 -11.37
CA GLN A 236 -4.29 18.25 -11.17
C GLN A 236 -5.11 17.00 -10.84
N GLU A 237 -4.98 16.51 -9.60
CA GLU A 237 -5.60 15.24 -9.17
C GLU A 237 -7.13 15.25 -9.21
N ALA A 238 -7.75 16.43 -9.03
CA ALA A 238 -9.21 16.60 -9.09
C ALA A 238 -9.81 16.46 -10.51
N SER A 239 -8.99 16.38 -11.56
CA SER A 239 -9.48 16.21 -12.93
C SER A 239 -9.84 14.76 -13.21
N ALA A 240 -11.08 14.51 -13.64
CA ALA A 240 -11.54 13.16 -13.99
C ALA A 240 -10.72 12.51 -15.13
N THR A 241 -10.15 13.32 -16.04
CA THR A 241 -9.33 12.85 -17.16
C THR A 241 -7.84 12.72 -16.82
N ASN A 242 -7.43 13.10 -15.61
CA ASN A 242 -6.06 12.90 -15.15
C ASN A 242 -5.93 11.51 -14.54
N TRP A 243 -5.31 10.57 -15.25
CA TRP A 243 -5.05 9.22 -14.74
C TRP A 243 -3.55 9.02 -14.44
N GLY A 244 -2.83 10.10 -14.12
CA GLY A 244 -1.40 10.06 -13.84
C GLY A 244 -0.53 10.09 -15.10
N ALA A 245 0.80 10.05 -14.90
CA ALA A 245 1.79 10.20 -15.97
C ALA A 245 2.78 9.02 -16.04
N PRO A 246 2.36 7.85 -16.54
CA PRO A 246 3.25 6.69 -16.65
C PRO A 246 4.40 6.92 -17.64
N THR A 247 4.29 7.82 -18.61
CA THR A 247 5.40 8.13 -19.51
C THR A 247 6.44 9.06 -18.88
N ASP A 248 6.09 9.73 -17.78
CA ASP A 248 6.96 10.65 -17.04
C ASP A 248 6.85 10.38 -15.51
N PRO A 249 7.42 9.26 -15.02
CA PRO A 249 7.26 8.83 -13.63
C PRO A 249 7.95 9.76 -12.61
N MET A 250 8.82 10.66 -13.07
CA MET A 250 9.49 11.67 -12.24
C MET A 250 8.80 13.04 -12.31
N GLY A 251 7.86 13.22 -13.23
CA GLY A 251 7.09 14.45 -13.38
C GLY A 251 6.03 14.64 -12.29
N PRO A 252 5.32 15.77 -12.32
CA PRO A 252 4.35 16.14 -11.28
C PRO A 252 3.27 15.07 -11.04
N CYS A 253 2.78 14.43 -12.11
CA CYS A 253 1.78 13.37 -12.05
C CYS A 253 2.36 11.96 -12.06
N GLY A 254 3.69 11.80 -12.02
CA GLY A 254 4.36 10.50 -12.08
C GLY A 254 4.09 9.59 -10.87
N ARG A 255 3.67 10.19 -9.75
CA ARG A 255 3.26 9.51 -8.51
C ARG A 255 1.75 9.46 -8.30
N TYR A 256 0.95 10.05 -9.18
CA TYR A 256 -0.49 9.99 -9.07
C TYR A 256 -1.01 8.67 -9.64
N PHE A 257 -1.44 7.76 -8.77
CA PHE A 257 -1.99 6.44 -9.12
C PHE A 257 -3.43 6.32 -8.57
N PRO A 258 -4.42 6.91 -9.26
CA PRO A 258 -5.80 6.90 -8.78
C PRO A 258 -6.43 5.51 -8.83
N VAL A 259 -7.39 5.28 -7.93
CA VAL A 259 -8.41 4.27 -8.10
C VAL A 259 -9.53 4.87 -8.96
N VAL A 260 -9.63 4.41 -10.20
CA VAL A 260 -10.65 4.80 -11.17
C VAL A 260 -11.78 3.80 -11.14
N HIS A 261 -13.00 4.25 -10.85
CA HIS A 261 -14.19 3.40 -10.81
C HIS A 261 -15.22 3.84 -11.86
N SER A 262 -15.62 2.90 -12.73
CA SER A 262 -16.76 3.03 -13.63
C SER A 262 -17.98 2.31 -13.08
N THR A 263 -19.08 3.04 -12.91
CA THR A 263 -20.38 2.52 -12.44
C THR A 263 -21.16 1.71 -13.49
N GLY A 264 -20.54 1.44 -14.64
CA GLY A 264 -21.13 0.64 -15.72
C GLY A 264 -20.07 0.28 -16.76
N SER A 265 -20.51 -0.19 -17.93
CA SER A 265 -19.59 -0.50 -19.04
C SER A 265 -18.85 0.75 -19.50
N LEU A 266 -17.56 0.64 -19.77
CA LEU A 266 -16.66 1.73 -20.09
C LEU A 266 -16.03 1.51 -21.47
N GLN A 267 -16.02 2.53 -22.32
CA GLN A 267 -15.29 2.53 -23.58
C GLN A 267 -14.19 3.59 -23.54
N LEU A 268 -12.93 3.15 -23.59
CA LEU A 268 -11.79 4.05 -23.58
C LEU A 268 -11.55 4.63 -24.97
N ALA A 269 -11.47 5.96 -25.05
CA ALA A 269 -11.10 6.69 -26.25
C ALA A 269 -9.62 6.46 -26.59
N ALA A 270 -9.33 6.53 -27.89
CA ALA A 270 -7.97 6.39 -28.39
C ALA A 270 -7.02 7.45 -27.83
N GLY A 271 -5.78 7.06 -27.55
CA GLY A 271 -4.77 7.92 -26.93
C GLY A 271 -4.88 8.04 -25.40
N THR A 272 -5.74 7.24 -24.77
CA THR A 272 -5.81 7.16 -23.31
C THR A 272 -4.51 6.59 -22.74
N VAL A 273 -3.86 7.35 -21.87
CA VAL A 273 -2.64 6.94 -21.15
C VAL A 273 -2.85 7.18 -19.67
N GLY A 274 -2.77 6.12 -18.87
CA GLY A 274 -3.03 6.21 -17.42
C GLY A 274 -2.32 5.15 -16.60
N GLN A 275 -2.39 5.30 -15.28
CA GLN A 275 -1.82 4.39 -14.31
C GLN A 275 -2.70 4.34 -13.05
N GLY A 276 -2.58 3.27 -12.25
CA GLY A 276 -3.35 3.11 -11.02
C GLY A 276 -4.17 1.82 -11.00
N ILE A 277 -5.39 1.90 -10.47
CA ILE A 277 -6.33 0.78 -10.42
C ILE A 277 -7.58 1.16 -11.19
N LEU A 278 -7.93 0.41 -12.22
CA LEU A 278 -9.16 0.58 -12.98
C LEU A 278 -10.18 -0.49 -12.59
N LEU A 279 -11.34 -0.06 -12.11
CA LEU A 279 -12.46 -0.90 -11.68
C LEU A 279 -13.67 -0.62 -12.58
N VAL A 280 -14.18 -1.65 -13.26
CA VAL A 280 -15.32 -1.53 -14.17
C VAL A 280 -16.42 -2.51 -13.76
N GLU A 281 -17.62 -2.01 -13.43
CA GLU A 281 -18.78 -2.84 -13.04
C GLU A 281 -19.42 -3.58 -14.23
N GLY A 282 -19.25 -3.07 -15.44
CA GLY A 282 -19.73 -3.72 -16.67
C GLY A 282 -18.60 -4.25 -17.53
N ASP A 283 -18.75 -4.06 -18.84
CA ASP A 283 -17.74 -4.42 -19.84
C ASP A 283 -16.74 -3.28 -20.03
N LEU A 284 -15.49 -3.63 -20.33
CA LEU A 284 -14.45 -2.66 -20.70
C LEU A 284 -14.13 -2.84 -22.18
N MET A 285 -14.38 -1.81 -22.99
CA MET A 285 -13.97 -1.75 -24.38
C MET A 285 -12.75 -0.85 -24.53
N VAL A 286 -11.68 -1.40 -25.08
CA VAL A 286 -10.41 -0.71 -25.32
C VAL A 286 -10.19 -0.63 -26.83
N GLY A 287 -10.18 0.59 -27.35
CA GLY A 287 -9.85 0.86 -28.75
C GLY A 287 -8.34 0.95 -28.98
N GLU A 288 -7.95 1.66 -30.02
CA GLU A 288 -6.53 1.86 -30.37
C GLU A 288 -5.78 2.76 -29.39
N ASP A 289 -4.47 2.60 -29.28
CA ASP A 289 -3.58 3.52 -28.54
C ASP A 289 -3.89 3.75 -27.07
N VAL A 290 -4.36 2.71 -26.39
CA VAL A 290 -4.57 2.76 -24.94
C VAL A 290 -3.39 2.15 -24.21
N ARG A 291 -2.82 2.90 -23.26
CA ARG A 291 -1.77 2.40 -22.38
C ARG A 291 -2.18 2.57 -20.92
N PHE A 292 -2.27 1.47 -20.19
CA PHE A 292 -2.60 1.49 -18.78
C PHE A 292 -1.57 0.72 -17.96
N TYR A 293 -1.13 1.31 -16.84
CA TYR A 293 -0.09 0.76 -15.97
C TYR A 293 -0.64 0.55 -14.54
N GLY A 294 -0.90 -0.70 -14.17
CA GLY A 294 -1.36 -1.07 -12.84
C GLY A 294 -2.39 -2.20 -12.88
N ALA A 295 -3.36 -2.19 -11.97
CA ALA A 295 -4.38 -3.24 -11.91
C ALA A 295 -5.63 -2.86 -12.70
N VAL A 296 -6.16 -3.77 -13.52
CA VAL A 296 -7.42 -3.60 -14.23
C VAL A 296 -8.35 -4.72 -13.81
N VAL A 297 -9.51 -4.38 -13.26
CA VAL A 297 -10.56 -5.35 -12.92
C VAL A 297 -11.86 -4.98 -13.59
N VAL A 298 -12.38 -5.93 -14.36
CA VAL A 298 -13.61 -5.81 -15.14
C VAL A 298 -14.57 -6.90 -14.65
N GLN A 299 -15.76 -6.52 -14.18
CA GLN A 299 -16.74 -7.52 -13.74
C GLN A 299 -17.42 -8.23 -14.91
N GLY A 300 -17.48 -7.59 -16.08
CA GLY A 300 -17.93 -8.19 -17.33
C GLY A 300 -16.78 -8.59 -18.24
N THR A 301 -16.95 -8.33 -19.53
CA THR A 301 -16.02 -8.69 -20.60
C THR A 301 -15.01 -7.57 -20.83
N LEU A 302 -13.72 -7.92 -20.89
CA LEU A 302 -12.70 -7.06 -21.46
C LEU A 302 -12.63 -7.32 -22.97
N THR A 303 -12.98 -6.31 -23.77
CA THR A 303 -12.85 -6.34 -25.23
C THR A 303 -11.77 -5.36 -25.67
N ILE A 304 -10.71 -5.85 -26.30
CA ILE A 304 -9.71 -5.05 -26.99
C ILE A 304 -9.97 -5.20 -28.49
N ASP A 305 -10.31 -4.12 -29.19
CA ASP A 305 -10.54 -4.11 -30.64
C ASP A 305 -9.78 -2.93 -31.26
N GLY A 306 -8.57 -3.21 -31.73
CA GLY A 306 -7.64 -2.19 -32.23
C GLY A 306 -6.18 -2.54 -31.97
N GLY A 307 -5.26 -1.74 -32.51
CA GLY A 307 -3.81 -1.90 -32.32
C GLY A 307 -3.19 -0.86 -31.37
N GLY A 308 -2.01 -1.15 -30.85
CA GLY A 308 -1.24 -0.22 -30.02
C GLY A 308 -1.68 -0.17 -28.55
N VAL A 309 -2.29 -1.24 -28.07
CA VAL A 309 -2.79 -1.36 -26.70
C VAL A 309 -1.76 -2.03 -25.80
N LEU A 310 -1.53 -1.45 -24.63
CA LEU A 310 -0.69 -2.04 -23.59
C LEU A 310 -1.38 -1.95 -22.23
N LEU A 311 -1.72 -3.09 -21.66
CA LEU A 311 -2.17 -3.22 -20.28
C LEU A 311 -1.03 -3.86 -19.47
N ALA A 312 -0.26 -3.05 -18.76
CA ALA A 312 0.91 -3.47 -17.99
C ALA A 312 0.59 -3.54 -16.49
N GLY A 313 0.54 -4.73 -15.92
CA GLY A 313 0.26 -4.94 -14.50
C GLY A 313 -0.48 -6.25 -14.27
N ASN A 314 -1.71 -6.22 -13.75
CA ASN A 314 -2.55 -7.42 -13.64
C ASN A 314 -3.94 -7.11 -14.17
N VAL A 315 -4.43 -7.95 -15.07
CA VAL A 315 -5.77 -7.82 -15.67
C VAL A 315 -6.64 -8.95 -15.14
N ARG A 316 -7.82 -8.61 -14.63
CA ARG A 316 -8.84 -9.58 -14.22
C ARG A 316 -10.16 -9.23 -14.89
N ALA A 317 -10.78 -10.19 -15.55
CA ALA A 317 -12.09 -10.00 -16.16
C ALA A 317 -12.96 -11.25 -15.97
N ALA A 318 -14.28 -11.13 -16.16
CA ALA A 318 -15.11 -12.33 -16.29
C ALA A 318 -14.78 -13.07 -17.58
N ASP A 319 -14.51 -12.33 -18.66
CA ASP A 319 -14.11 -12.87 -19.96
C ASP A 319 -13.15 -11.91 -20.67
N ILE A 320 -12.25 -12.43 -21.49
CA ILE A 320 -11.25 -11.60 -22.19
C ILE A 320 -11.28 -11.92 -23.69
N HIS A 321 -11.62 -10.91 -24.49
CA HIS A 321 -11.55 -10.92 -25.94
C HIS A 321 -10.58 -9.84 -26.42
N ALA A 322 -9.56 -10.24 -27.16
CA ALA A 322 -8.62 -9.30 -27.73
C ALA A 322 -8.38 -9.61 -29.20
N ARG A 323 -8.67 -8.62 -30.04
CA ARG A 323 -8.54 -8.71 -31.49
C ARG A 323 -7.71 -7.54 -31.99
N ASN A 324 -6.67 -7.87 -32.74
CA ASN A 324 -5.83 -6.89 -33.41
C ASN A 324 -5.88 -7.08 -34.92
N PRO A 325 -6.69 -6.30 -35.66
CA PRO A 325 -6.69 -6.34 -37.11
C PRO A 325 -5.46 -5.66 -37.73
N SER A 326 -4.64 -4.96 -36.94
CA SER A 326 -3.43 -4.27 -37.39
C SER A 326 -2.22 -5.18 -37.36
N THR A 327 -1.35 -5.07 -38.36
CA THR A 327 -0.06 -5.79 -38.43
C THR A 327 1.14 -4.92 -38.02
N VAL A 328 0.90 -3.67 -37.58
CA VAL A 328 1.95 -2.67 -37.33
C VAL A 328 2.01 -2.26 -35.87
N ARG A 329 0.97 -2.54 -35.09
CA ARG A 329 0.83 -2.06 -33.71
C ARG A 329 0.36 -3.21 -32.84
N GLU A 330 1.25 -3.69 -32.00
CA GLU A 330 0.99 -4.84 -31.14
C GLU A 330 -0.05 -4.52 -30.06
N VAL A 331 -0.72 -5.58 -29.57
CA VAL A 331 -1.57 -5.54 -28.38
C VAL A 331 -0.95 -6.44 -27.32
N TRP A 332 -0.69 -5.91 -26.13
CA TRP A 332 -0.10 -6.67 -25.04
C TRP A 332 -0.85 -6.53 -23.72
N ILE A 333 -1.13 -7.66 -23.09
CA ILE A 333 -1.43 -7.77 -21.67
C ILE A 333 -0.17 -8.35 -21.01
N ALA A 334 0.58 -7.50 -20.32
CA ALA A 334 1.86 -7.86 -19.73
C ALA A 334 1.79 -7.77 -18.21
N SER A 335 2.32 -8.78 -17.53
CA SER A 335 2.55 -8.70 -16.09
C SER A 335 3.46 -7.51 -15.78
N SER A 336 3.14 -6.70 -14.77
CA SER A 336 4.07 -5.70 -14.24
C SER A 336 3.95 -5.57 -12.72
N ARG A 337 4.91 -6.14 -12.00
CA ARG A 337 4.98 -6.04 -10.54
C ARG A 337 5.19 -4.60 -10.12
N CYS A 338 6.09 -3.88 -10.79
CA CYS A 338 6.33 -2.48 -10.45
C CYS A 338 5.08 -1.61 -10.66
N ALA A 339 4.29 -1.84 -11.72
CA ALA A 339 3.04 -1.09 -11.92
C ALA A 339 2.01 -1.36 -10.83
N ILE A 340 1.87 -2.61 -10.40
CA ILE A 340 0.96 -2.99 -9.32
C ILE A 340 1.44 -2.41 -7.98
N ASP A 341 2.72 -2.59 -7.65
CA ASP A 341 3.31 -2.09 -6.41
C ASP A 341 3.20 -0.58 -6.33
N ARG A 342 3.48 0.15 -7.43
CA ARG A 342 3.30 1.60 -7.47
C ARG A 342 1.85 2.01 -7.37
N ALA A 343 0.92 1.30 -8.00
CA ALA A 343 -0.51 1.58 -7.89
C ALA A 343 -1.02 1.45 -6.45
N ILE A 344 -0.50 0.49 -5.70
CA ILE A 344 -0.85 0.29 -4.29
C ILE A 344 -0.11 1.30 -3.40
N LEU A 345 1.22 1.40 -3.51
CA LEU A 345 2.06 2.16 -2.58
C LEU A 345 1.93 3.68 -2.72
N ASN A 346 1.61 4.19 -3.91
CA ASN A 346 1.39 5.62 -4.12
C ASN A 346 -0.05 6.06 -3.84
N ASN A 347 -0.93 5.15 -3.41
CA ASN A 347 -2.29 5.49 -2.99
C ASN A 347 -2.44 5.28 -1.47
N PRO A 348 -2.58 6.37 -0.67
CA PRO A 348 -2.66 6.26 0.79
C PRO A 348 -3.92 5.52 1.25
N ALA A 349 -5.01 5.54 0.47
CA ALA A 349 -6.24 4.83 0.82
C ALA A 349 -6.10 3.30 0.69
N LEU A 350 -5.07 2.81 -0.01
CA LEU A 350 -4.79 1.40 -0.23
C LEU A 350 -3.70 0.82 0.68
N THR A 351 -3.06 1.66 1.50
CA THR A 351 -1.93 1.29 2.35
C THR A 351 -2.20 1.68 3.79
N ARG A 352 -3.13 0.98 4.44
CA ARG A 352 -3.43 1.21 5.86
C ARG A 352 -2.64 0.25 6.73
N ALA A 353 -1.82 0.77 7.64
CA ALA A 353 -1.17 -0.04 8.66
C ALA A 353 -2.08 -0.22 9.87
N GLU A 354 -2.24 -1.46 10.33
CA GLU A 354 -3.08 -1.80 11.47
C GLU A 354 -2.29 -2.66 12.47
N PRO A 355 -2.36 -2.39 13.79
CA PRO A 355 -1.77 -3.28 14.79
C PRO A 355 -2.33 -4.69 14.68
N ILE A 356 -1.49 -5.70 14.89
CA ILE A 356 -2.01 -7.08 14.88
C ILE A 356 -2.95 -7.30 16.10
N PRO A 357 -4.02 -8.12 15.96
CA PRO A 357 -5.08 -8.20 16.98
C PRO A 357 -4.63 -8.74 18.34
N ALA A 358 -3.53 -9.48 18.41
CA ALA A 358 -3.03 -10.08 19.64
C ALA A 358 -1.50 -10.02 19.69
N ARG A 359 -0.96 -9.76 20.90
CA ARG A 359 0.49 -9.71 21.18
C ARG A 359 1.25 -8.74 20.26
N SER A 360 0.61 -7.63 19.89
CA SER A 360 1.20 -6.60 19.04
C SER A 360 2.20 -5.72 19.78
N TRP A 361 2.08 -5.57 21.09
CA TRP A 361 2.84 -4.56 21.85
C TRP A 361 3.93 -5.17 22.73
N LEU A 362 5.04 -4.45 22.86
CA LEU A 362 6.19 -4.77 23.71
C LEU A 362 6.68 -3.49 24.39
N ASP A 363 7.09 -3.59 25.66
CA ASP A 363 7.77 -2.53 26.41
C ASP A 363 9.25 -2.91 26.58
N PHE A 364 10.16 -2.05 26.13
CA PHE A 364 11.60 -2.27 26.22
C PHE A 364 12.26 -1.50 27.37
N THR A 365 11.51 -0.66 28.08
CA THR A 365 12.06 0.30 29.06
C THR A 365 12.79 -0.40 30.22
N ALA A 366 12.44 -1.65 30.53
CA ALA A 366 13.08 -2.44 31.59
C ALA A 366 14.33 -3.23 31.15
N LEU A 367 14.66 -3.26 29.85
CA LEU A 367 15.74 -4.11 29.29
C LEU A 367 17.08 -3.36 29.09
N GLU A 368 17.11 -2.04 29.28
CA GLU A 368 18.31 -1.20 29.12
C GLU A 368 18.92 -0.75 30.47
N GLY A 369 18.58 -1.44 31.57
CA GLY A 369 19.07 -1.16 32.93
C GLY A 369 20.42 -1.76 33.28
#